data_AF-A0A5R2MSW0-F1
#
_entry.id   AF-A0A5R2MSW0-F1
#
_cell.length_a   1.000
_cell.length_b   1.000
_cell.length_c   1.000
_cell.angle_alpha   90.00
_cell.angle_beta   90.00
_cell.angle_gamma   90.00
#
_symmetry.space_group_name_H-M   'P 1'
#
loop_
_entity.id
_entity.type
_entity.pdbx_description
1 polymer ?
#
loop_
_entity_poly.entity_id
_entity_poly.type
_entity_poly.pdbx_seq_one_letter_code
_entity_poly.pdbx_strand_id
1 'polypeptide(L)'
;GIVMGRHAGFLTAAAAAWQLDPDSGPHLVYVPERPFSAAGFIEDVRATLDRHKRCIVAVSEGVSTADGKALVESLVPADKLERDQHGNVKLSGS
;
A
#
# COMPACT_ATOMS: atom_id res chain seq x y z
N GLY A 1 -7.84 2.87 1.03
CA GLY A 1 -7.35 4.25 1.12
C GLY A 1 -5.84 4.19 1.20
N ILE A 2 -5.14 5.03 0.44
CA ILE A 2 -3.67 5.09 0.49
C ILE A 2 -3.30 5.99 1.68
N VAL A 3 -2.46 5.49 2.59
CA VAL A 3 -2.05 6.22 3.79
C VAL A 3 -0.73 6.92 3.48
N MET A 4 -0.76 8.25 3.40
CA MET A 4 0.42 9.04 3.03
C MET A 4 1.42 9.11 4.17
N GLY A 5 2.69 8.81 3.88
CA GLY A 5 3.78 8.78 4.84
C GLY A 5 5.09 8.41 4.16
N ARG A 6 5.69 9.36 3.43
CA ARG A 6 6.93 9.21 2.63
C ARG A 6 8.14 8.67 3.44
N HIS A 7 8.09 8.76 4.78
CA HIS A 7 9.06 8.16 5.69
C HIS A 7 8.39 7.45 6.88
N ALA A 8 7.10 7.16 6.79
CA ALA A 8 6.28 6.76 7.93
C ALA A 8 5.46 5.50 7.62
N GLY A 9 6.13 4.34 7.69
CA GLY A 9 5.44 3.09 8.05
C GLY A 9 4.57 3.28 9.32
N PHE A 10 4.92 4.25 10.17
CA PHE A 10 4.19 4.66 11.37
C PHE A 10 2.72 5.05 11.15
N LEU A 11 2.36 5.79 10.09
CA LEU A 11 0.95 6.14 9.84
C LEU A 11 0.14 4.92 9.35
N THR A 12 0.78 4.05 8.58
CA THR A 12 0.17 2.79 8.10
C THR A 12 0.03 1.80 9.27
N ALA A 13 1.02 1.73 10.16
CA ALA A 13 0.98 0.96 11.39
C ALA A 13 -0.02 1.53 12.42
N ALA A 14 -0.17 2.86 12.51
CA ALA A 14 -1.17 3.50 13.36
C ALA A 14 -2.59 3.21 12.87
N ALA A 15 -2.83 3.17 11.55
CA ALA A 15 -4.10 2.72 10.99
C ALA A 15 -4.39 1.25 11.32
N ALA A 16 -3.38 0.39 11.35
CA ALA A 16 -3.51 -1.00 11.80
C ALA A 16 -3.75 -1.11 13.32
N ALA A 17 -3.13 -0.24 14.12
CA ALA A 17 -3.26 -0.22 15.58
C ALA A 17 -4.63 0.26 16.07
N TRP A 18 -5.45 0.88 15.21
CA TRP A 18 -6.81 1.31 15.51
C TRP A 18 -7.90 0.32 15.11
N GLN A 19 -7.54 -0.93 14.80
CA GLN A 19 -8.52 -2.01 14.63
C GLN A 19 -9.32 -2.21 15.93
N LEU A 20 -10.65 -2.09 15.82
CA LEU A 20 -11.58 -2.35 16.93
C LEU A 20 -11.64 -3.84 17.29
N ASP A 21 -11.41 -4.71 16.31
CA ASP A 21 -11.42 -6.16 16.44
C ASP A 21 -10.64 -6.80 15.25
N PRO A 22 -10.30 -8.11 15.30
CA PRO A 22 -9.51 -8.79 14.27
C PRO A 22 -10.15 -8.89 12.88
N ASP A 23 -11.47 -8.71 12.76
CA ASP A 23 -12.19 -8.64 11.49
C ASP A 23 -12.27 -7.22 10.95
N SER A 24 -11.87 -6.20 11.73
CA SER A 24 -11.80 -4.81 11.31
C SER A 24 -10.54 -4.52 10.47
N GLY A 25 -10.70 -3.65 9.47
CA GLY A 25 -9.59 -3.27 8.60
C GLY A 25 -8.66 -2.22 9.23
N PRO A 26 -7.50 -1.93 8.62
CA PRO A 26 -6.98 -2.53 7.40
C PRO A 26 -6.53 -3.98 7.63
N HIS A 27 -6.97 -4.90 6.78
CA HIS A 27 -6.69 -6.33 6.91
C HIS A 27 -5.27 -6.68 6.44
N LEU A 28 -4.72 -5.87 5.53
CA LEU A 28 -3.36 -6.00 4.99
C LEU A 28 -2.63 -4.66 5.07
N VAL A 29 -1.34 -4.71 5.37
CA VAL A 29 -0.49 -3.53 5.59
C VAL A 29 0.85 -3.72 4.87
N TYR A 30 1.19 -2.80 3.98
CA TYR A 30 2.46 -2.79 3.23
C TYR A 30 3.24 -1.50 3.54
N VAL A 31 4.50 -1.67 3.93
CA VAL A 31 5.39 -0.60 4.45
C VAL A 31 6.75 -0.65 3.76
N PRO A 32 7.48 0.48 3.65
CA PRO A 32 8.74 0.58 2.91
C PRO A 32 9.88 -0.30 3.46
N GLU A 33 9.81 -0.73 4.72
CA GLU A 33 10.82 -1.56 5.38
C GLU A 33 10.85 -3.01 4.86
N ARG A 34 9.84 -3.42 4.07
CA ARG A 34 9.82 -4.72 3.39
C ARG A 34 9.56 -4.54 1.89
N PRO A 35 10.31 -5.25 1.03
CA PRO A 35 10.09 -5.17 -0.41
C PRO A 35 8.73 -5.75 -0.79
N PHE A 36 8.06 -5.06 -1.71
CA PHE A 36 6.78 -5.50 -2.26
C PHE A 36 6.95 -6.65 -3.25
N SER A 37 6.06 -7.63 -3.15
CA SER A 37 5.91 -8.72 -4.11
C SER A 37 4.49 -8.71 -4.67
N ALA A 38 4.36 -8.54 -6.00
CA ALA A 38 3.05 -8.55 -6.66
C ALA A 38 2.35 -9.91 -6.53
N ALA A 39 3.11 -11.01 -6.65
CA ALA A 39 2.57 -12.36 -6.47
C ALA A 39 2.07 -12.57 -5.04
N GLY A 40 2.87 -12.18 -4.04
CA GLY A 40 2.47 -12.28 -2.63
C GLY A 40 1.26 -11.41 -2.32
N PHE A 41 1.22 -10.18 -2.83
CA PHE A 41 0.06 -9.29 -2.69
C PHE A 41 -1.24 -9.91 -3.20
N ILE A 42 -1.20 -10.56 -4.37
CA ILE A 42 -2.37 -11.22 -4.96
C ILE A 42 -2.85 -12.39 -4.06
N GLU A 43 -1.91 -13.18 -3.55
CA GLU A 43 -2.21 -14.30 -2.64
C GLU A 43 -2.80 -13.80 -1.31
N ASP A 44 -2.20 -12.77 -0.73
CA ASP A 44 -2.67 -12.14 0.51
C ASP A 44 -4.09 -11.60 0.36
N VAL A 45 -4.37 -10.90 -0.74
CA VAL A 45 -5.71 -10.36 -1.05
C VAL A 45 -6.72 -11.49 -1.22
N ARG A 46 -6.38 -12.56 -1.95
CA ARG A 46 -7.26 -13.73 -2.11
C ARG A 46 -7.60 -14.37 -0.77
N ALA A 47 -6.59 -14.67 0.04
CA ALA A 47 -6.78 -15.27 1.36
C ALA A 47 -7.65 -14.38 2.28
N THR A 48 -7.44 -13.06 2.23
CA THR A 48 -8.23 -12.09 3.00
C THR A 48 -9.68 -12.04 2.54
N LEU A 49 -9.92 -12.04 1.23
CA LEU A 49 -11.26 -12.06 0.65
C LEU A 49 -12.00 -13.34 0.99
N ASP A 50 -11.34 -14.50 0.95
CA ASP A 50 -11.94 -15.78 1.31
C ASP A 50 -12.41 -15.78 2.76
N ARG A 51 -11.60 -15.20 3.66
CA ARG A 51 -11.85 -15.12 5.10
C ARG A 51 -12.91 -14.08 5.49
N HIS A 52 -12.77 -12.84 5.02
CA HIS A 52 -13.58 -11.71 5.50
C HIS A 52 -14.64 -11.24 4.49
N LYS A 53 -14.68 -11.79 3.27
CA LYS A 53 -15.54 -11.36 2.15
C LYS A 53 -15.35 -9.90 1.71
N ARG A 54 -14.34 -9.24 2.25
CA ARG A 54 -13.88 -7.88 1.93
C ARG A 54 -12.39 -7.79 2.21
N CYS A 55 -11.71 -6.85 1.56
CA CYS A 55 -10.29 -6.58 1.82
C CYS A 55 -10.08 -5.07 1.82
N ILE A 56 -9.53 -4.57 2.92
CA ILE A 56 -9.08 -3.18 3.08
C ILE A 56 -7.58 -3.26 3.25
N VAL A 57 -6.86 -2.67 2.31
CA VAL A 57 -5.39 -2.64 2.31
C VAL A 57 -4.92 -1.22 2.63
N ALA A 58 -3.98 -1.10 3.55
CA ALA A 58 -3.21 0.11 3.77
C ALA A 58 -1.81 -0.08 3.17
N VAL A 59 -1.44 0.78 2.23
CA VAL A 59 -0.13 0.74 1.57
C VAL A 59 0.52 2.09 1.76
N SER A 60 1.76 2.08 2.29
CA SER A 60 2.58 3.28 2.36
C SER A 60 3.05 3.69 0.97
N GLU A 61 3.06 4.99 0.71
CA GLU A 61 3.60 5.58 -0.52
C GLU A 61 5.06 5.20 -0.80
N GLY A 62 5.85 4.93 0.25
CA GLY A 62 7.26 4.57 0.11
C GLY A 62 7.52 3.11 -0.28
N VAL A 63 6.47 2.30 -0.47
CA VAL A 63 6.64 0.87 -0.78
C VAL A 63 7.33 0.70 -2.13
N SER A 64 8.41 -0.06 -2.13
CA SER A 64 9.22 -0.39 -3.30
C SER A 64 9.34 -1.89 -3.49
N THR A 65 9.54 -2.32 -4.72
CA THR A 65 9.85 -3.71 -5.07
C THR A 65 11.29 -4.06 -4.67
N ALA A 66 11.65 -5.34 -4.73
CA ALA A 66 12.99 -5.81 -4.37
C ALA A 66 14.13 -5.17 -5.20
N ASP A 67 13.85 -4.73 -6.42
CA ASP A 67 14.75 -3.98 -7.30
C ASP A 67 14.75 -2.46 -7.02
N GLY A 68 14.10 -2.01 -5.93
CA GLY A 68 14.09 -0.63 -5.48
C GLY A 68 13.16 0.30 -6.26
N LYS A 69 12.41 -0.21 -7.24
CA LYS A 69 11.43 0.58 -7.99
C LYS A 69 10.22 0.87 -7.12
N ALA A 70 9.70 2.09 -7.21
CA ALA A 70 8.48 2.45 -6.50
C ALA A 70 7.32 1.60 -7.04
N LEU A 71 6.50 1.07 -6.13
CA LEU A 71 5.35 0.24 -6.48
C LEU A 71 4.42 0.92 -7.49
N VAL A 72 4.25 2.23 -7.36
CA VAL A 72 3.40 3.05 -8.23
C VAL A 72 3.88 3.05 -9.68
N GLU A 73 5.20 3.06 -9.90
CA GLU A 73 5.79 3.01 -11.24
C GLU A 73 5.59 1.64 -11.91
N SER A 74 5.35 0.59 -11.12
CA SER A 74 5.10 -0.76 -11.61
C SER A 74 3.62 -1.09 -11.86
N LEU A 75 2.70 -0.42 -11.15
CA LEU A 75 1.26 -0.71 -11.20
C LEU A 75 0.45 0.30 -12.01
N VAL A 76 0.91 1.55 -12.12
CA VAL A 76 0.20 2.61 -12.83
C VAL A 76 0.77 2.71 -14.26
N PRO A 77 -0.08 2.58 -15.30
CA PRO A 77 0.33 2.85 -16.68
C PRO A 77 1.02 4.22 -16.82
N ALA A 78 2.05 4.31 -17.66
CA ALA A 78 2.89 5.51 -17.81
C ALA A 78 2.10 6.81 -18.08
N ASP A 79 0.92 6.69 -18.70
CA ASP A 79 -0.02 7.76 -19.02
C ASP A 79 -0.79 8.32 -17.80
N LYS A 80 -0.76 7.65 -16.65
CA LYS A 80 -1.45 8.06 -15.41
C LYS A 80 -0.52 8.36 -14.24
N LEU A 81 0.79 8.38 -14.49
CA LEU A 81 1.80 8.74 -13.50
C LEU A 81 1.89 10.27 -13.38
N GLU A 82 1.20 10.84 -12.38
CA GLU A 82 1.39 12.23 -12.00
C GLU A 82 2.65 12.39 -11.15
N ARG A 83 3.53 13.32 -11.54
CA ARG A 83 4.73 13.69 -10.79
C ARG A 83 4.59 15.11 -10.25
N ASP A 84 4.95 15.32 -9.00
CA ASP A 84 5.00 16.66 -8.41
C ASP A 84 6.20 17.48 -8.92
N GLN A 85 6.27 18.75 -8.53
CA GLN A 85 7.35 19.67 -8.94
C GLN A 85 8.73 19.29 -8.40
N HIS A 86 8.81 18.31 -7.50
CA HIS A 86 10.06 17.78 -6.96
C HIS A 86 10.44 16.43 -7.60
N GLY A 87 9.66 15.95 -8.58
CA GLY A 87 9.90 14.70 -9.31
C GLY A 87 9.32 13.46 -8.62
N ASN A 88 8.56 13.61 -7.53
CA ASN A 88 7.95 12.48 -6.83
C ASN A 88 6.64 12.07 -7.50
N VAL A 89 6.39 10.77 -7.58
CA VAL A 89 5.09 10.25 -8.01
C VAL A 89 4.02 10.56 -6.96
N LYS A 90 2.93 11.21 -7.36
CA LYS A 90 1.83 11.68 -6.51
C LYS A 90 0.71 10.64 -6.45
N LEU A 91 0.22 10.34 -5.24
CA LEU A 91 -0.73 9.24 -4.97
C LEU A 91 -2.10 9.69 -4.42
N SER A 92 -2.31 10.99 -4.23
CA SER A 92 -3.60 11.52 -3.79
C SER A 92 -4.57 11.63 -4.98
N GLY A 93 -5.62 10.82 -4.99
CA GLY A 93 -6.78 11.08 -5.85
C GLY A 93 -7.41 12.41 -5.47
N SER A 94 -7.76 13.24 -6.47
CA SER A 94 -8.67 14.36 -6.26
C SER A 94 -10.11 13.88 -6.11
#